data_AF-A0AAW0BSJ0-F1
#
_entry.id   AF-A0AAW0BSJ0-F1
#
_cell.length_a   1.000
_cell.length_b   1.000
_cell.length_c   1.000
_cell.angle_alpha   90.00
_cell.angle_beta   90.00
_cell.angle_gamma   90.00
#
_symmetry.space_group_name_H-M   'P 1'
#
loop_
_entity.id
_entity.type
_entity.pdbx_description
1 polymer ?
#
loop_
_entity_poly.entity_id
_entity_poly.type
_entity_poly.pdbx_seq_one_letter_code
_entity_poly.pdbx_strand_id
1 'polypeptide(L)'
;MSILVEPSQTVLCRRCRMEFVPGPVYPPLSIPQETFRSDYHLPSGEEKNGIRPIIKAEGAELARYDVELKRLREVIEKLEKERDALETRIIERRYFISAQRRIPNEIWDEIFEDVCLSDRYSLAVSRDYVEAHALTLAQVCHRFRQLVKGRPLLWSSICVDLVKLNWDATDLITEYLRASGHADLDVSIQCRG
;
A
#
# COMPACT_ATOMS: atom_id res chain seq x y z
N MET A 1 -40.47 11.06 30.78
CA MET A 1 -40.08 9.68 30.41
C MET A 1 -38.73 9.75 29.72
N SER A 2 -37.65 9.62 30.50
CA SER A 2 -36.29 9.71 29.96
C SER A 2 -35.85 8.31 29.53
N ILE A 3 -35.54 8.16 28.25
CA ILE A 3 -35.06 6.91 27.66
C ILE A 3 -33.66 6.67 28.23
N LEU A 4 -33.54 5.72 29.17
CA LEU A 4 -32.26 5.15 29.56
C LEU A 4 -31.78 4.33 28.36
N VAL A 5 -30.87 4.89 27.56
CA VAL A 5 -30.16 4.12 26.53
C VAL A 5 -29.20 3.21 27.27
N GLU A 6 -29.56 1.93 27.42
CA GLU A 6 -28.64 0.94 27.99
C GLU A 6 -27.39 0.87 27.10
N PRO A 7 -26.18 0.96 27.68
CA PRO A 7 -24.96 0.98 26.89
C PRO A 7 -24.77 -0.38 26.20
N SER A 8 -24.63 -0.36 24.87
CA SER A 8 -24.49 -1.56 24.06
C SER A 8 -23.16 -2.26 24.34
N GLN A 9 -23.22 -3.57 24.60
CA GLN A 9 -22.06 -4.40 24.85
C GLN A 9 -21.22 -4.58 23.57
N THR A 10 -19.90 -4.59 23.69
CA THR A 10 -18.99 -4.83 22.56
C THR A 10 -18.45 -6.25 22.60
N VAL A 11 -18.78 -7.07 21.61
CA VAL A 11 -18.26 -8.44 21.50
C VAL A 11 -16.82 -8.41 21.01
N LEU A 12 -15.88 -8.80 21.87
CA LEU A 12 -14.45 -8.83 21.59
C LEU A 12 -14.02 -10.13 20.89
N CYS A 13 -14.65 -11.25 21.23
CA CYS A 13 -14.38 -12.53 20.59
C CYS A 13 -15.64 -13.41 20.56
N ARG A 14 -16.10 -13.76 19.36
CA ARG A 14 -17.29 -14.61 19.17
C ARG A 14 -17.09 -16.07 19.59
N ARG A 15 -15.84 -16.54 19.62
CA ARG A 15 -15.52 -17.95 19.91
C ARG A 15 -15.53 -18.24 21.41
N CYS A 16 -14.91 -17.38 22.22
CA CYS A 16 -14.94 -17.50 23.68
C CYS A 16 -16.03 -16.64 24.34
N ARG A 17 -16.80 -15.88 23.55
CA ARG A 17 -17.86 -14.95 24.00
C ARG A 17 -17.34 -13.91 25.00
N MET A 18 -16.11 -13.45 24.78
CA MET A 18 -15.56 -12.34 25.56
C MET A 18 -16.22 -11.04 25.09
N GLU A 19 -16.71 -10.27 26.05
CA GLU A 19 -17.45 -9.04 25.82
C GLU A 19 -16.88 -7.94 26.72
N PHE A 20 -16.90 -6.71 26.21
CA PHE A 20 -16.64 -5.50 26.98
C PHE A 20 -17.99 -4.85 27.29
N VAL A 21 -18.37 -4.85 28.56
CA VAL A 21 -19.63 -4.29 29.05
C VAL A 21 -19.34 -2.91 29.67
N PRO A 22 -19.86 -1.82 29.11
CA PRO A 22 -19.61 -0.48 29.65
C PRO A 22 -20.06 -0.34 31.11
N GLY A 23 -19.33 0.48 31.86
CA GLY A 23 -19.70 0.84 33.24
C GLY A 23 -21.01 1.63 33.32
N PRO A 24 -21.49 1.90 34.54
CA PRO A 24 -22.71 2.69 34.75
C PRO A 24 -22.54 4.11 34.17
N VAL A 25 -23.56 4.56 33.44
CA VAL A 25 -23.62 5.92 32.91
C VAL A 25 -24.23 6.84 33.97
N TYR A 26 -23.49 7.86 34.38
CA TYR A 26 -23.98 8.85 35.32
C TYR A 26 -24.82 9.91 34.58
N PRO A 27 -25.93 10.40 35.18
CA PRO A 27 -26.72 11.45 34.56
C PRO A 27 -25.90 12.74 34.45
N PRO A 28 -26.14 13.55 33.40
CA PRO A 28 -25.49 14.84 33.27
C PRO A 28 -25.82 15.73 34.47
N LEU A 29 -24.89 16.62 34.81
CA LEU A 29 -25.11 17.61 35.85
C LEU A 29 -26.38 18.42 35.54
N SER A 30 -27.22 18.64 36.55
CA SER A 30 -28.51 19.35 36.40
C SER A 30 -28.35 20.86 36.14
N ILE A 31 -27.11 21.34 36.01
CA ILE A 31 -26.75 22.73 35.83
C ILE A 31 -26.21 22.90 34.40
N PRO A 32 -26.66 23.92 33.63
CA PRO A 32 -26.14 24.17 32.28
C PRO A 32 -24.63 24.41 32.27
N GLN A 33 -23.94 23.90 31.24
CA GLN A 33 -22.48 24.09 31.09
C GLN A 33 -22.04 25.55 31.07
N GLU A 34 -22.90 26.44 30.55
CA GLU A 34 -22.68 27.89 30.49
C GLU A 34 -22.51 28.51 31.89
N THR A 35 -23.17 27.91 32.90
CA THR A 35 -23.11 28.35 34.30
C THR A 35 -21.81 27.96 34.99
N PHE A 36 -21.05 26.98 34.47
CA PHE A 36 -19.77 26.55 35.07
C PHE A 36 -18.67 27.61 34.99
N ARG A 37 -18.78 28.59 34.08
CA ARG A 37 -17.85 29.71 33.93
C ARG A 37 -18.39 31.02 34.51
N SER A 38 -19.54 30.96 35.19
CA SER A 38 -20.21 32.12 35.75
C SER A 38 -19.81 32.32 37.21
N ASP A 39 -19.45 33.56 37.57
CA ASP A 39 -19.16 33.92 38.98
C ASP A 39 -20.39 33.82 39.89
N TYR A 40 -21.58 33.64 39.32
CA TYR A 40 -22.85 33.58 40.04
C TYR A 40 -23.18 32.19 40.61
N HIS A 41 -22.43 31.14 40.27
CA HIS A 41 -22.66 29.80 40.81
C HIS A 41 -21.36 29.11 41.24
N LEU A 42 -21.01 29.24 42.51
CA LEU A 42 -19.91 28.50 43.12
C LEU A 42 -20.45 27.20 43.74
N PRO A 43 -19.99 26.02 43.30
CA PRO A 43 -20.45 24.76 43.88
C PRO A 43 -20.10 24.70 45.38
N SER A 44 -21.12 24.38 46.17
CA SER A 44 -21.03 24.14 47.60
C SER A 44 -20.09 22.96 47.92
N GLY A 45 -19.66 22.86 49.17
CA GLY A 45 -18.86 21.72 49.63
C GLY A 45 -19.57 20.38 49.42
N GLU A 46 -20.89 20.34 49.60
CA GLU A 46 -21.72 19.15 49.43
C GLU A 46 -21.81 18.73 47.95
N GLU A 47 -22.04 19.68 47.03
CA GLU A 47 -22.04 19.40 45.58
C GLU A 47 -20.68 18.88 45.11
N LYS A 48 -19.58 19.50 45.57
CA LYS A 48 -18.22 19.03 45.28
C LYS A 48 -17.99 17.61 45.81
N ASN A 49 -18.46 17.33 47.03
CA ASN A 49 -18.31 16.01 47.63
C ASN A 49 -19.16 14.95 46.92
N GLY A 50 -20.31 15.32 46.36
CA GLY A 50 -21.15 14.45 45.54
C GLY A 50 -20.54 14.14 44.16
N ILE A 51 -19.86 15.11 43.53
CA ILE A 51 -19.30 14.96 42.18
C ILE A 51 -17.94 14.25 42.16
N ARG A 52 -17.08 14.48 43.18
CA ARG A 52 -15.76 13.82 43.30
C ARG A 52 -15.77 12.29 43.10
N PRO A 53 -16.66 11.51 43.73
CA PRO A 53 -16.70 10.07 43.51
C PRO A 53 -17.12 9.69 42.09
N ILE A 54 -17.99 10.48 41.44
CA ILE A 54 -18.40 10.26 40.04
C ILE A 54 -17.18 10.42 39.12
N ILE A 55 -16.44 11.54 39.24
CA ILE A 55 -15.21 11.77 38.47
C ILE A 55 -14.20 10.63 38.67
N LYS A 56 -14.05 10.14 39.91
CA LYS A 56 -13.16 9.02 40.22
C LYS A 56 -13.62 7.73 39.54
N ALA A 57 -14.93 7.44 39.53
CA ALA A 57 -15.50 6.26 38.90
C ALA A 57 -15.36 6.32 37.37
N GLU A 58 -15.71 7.45 36.75
CA GLU A 58 -15.57 7.66 35.30
C GLU A 58 -14.10 7.63 34.87
N GLY A 59 -13.19 8.18 35.67
CA GLY A 59 -11.75 8.10 35.42
C GLY A 59 -11.22 6.66 35.47
N ALA A 60 -11.71 5.83 36.40
CA ALA A 60 -11.36 4.42 36.47
C ALA A 60 -11.93 3.63 35.28
N GLU A 61 -13.14 3.96 34.85
CA GLU A 61 -13.77 3.38 33.65
C GLU A 61 -12.99 3.73 32.38
N LEU A 62 -12.58 4.99 32.23
CA LEU A 62 -11.74 5.45 31.11
C LEU A 62 -10.41 4.66 31.07
N ALA A 63 -9.76 4.50 32.22
CA ALA A 63 -8.54 3.70 32.31
C ALA A 63 -8.77 2.23 31.91
N ARG A 64 -9.95 1.66 32.21
CA ARG A 64 -10.33 0.31 31.78
C ARG A 64 -10.47 0.21 30.26
N TYR A 65 -11.06 1.22 29.61
CA TYR A 65 -11.10 1.32 28.15
C TYR A 65 -9.69 1.40 27.55
N ASP A 66 -8.81 2.22 28.11
CA ASP A 66 -7.44 2.39 27.60
C ASP A 66 -6.64 1.09 27.66
N VAL A 67 -6.76 0.33 28.75
CA VAL A 67 -6.13 -0.99 28.89
C VAL A 67 -6.62 -1.95 27.82
N GLU A 68 -7.94 -2.02 27.60
CA GLU A 68 -8.51 -2.95 26.64
C GLU A 68 -8.18 -2.57 25.19
N LEU A 69 -8.24 -1.27 24.86
CA LEU A 69 -7.83 -0.76 23.55
C LEU A 69 -6.37 -1.06 23.27
N LYS A 70 -5.48 -0.87 24.25
CA LYS A 70 -4.07 -1.21 24.13
C LYS A 70 -3.88 -2.70 23.84
N ARG A 71 -4.53 -3.57 24.62
CA ARG A 71 -4.48 -5.03 24.43
C ARG A 71 -4.94 -5.45 23.04
N LEU A 72 -6.04 -4.88 22.54
CA LEU A 72 -6.57 -5.20 21.21
C LEU A 72 -5.63 -4.72 20.08
N ARG A 73 -5.03 -3.54 20.22
CA ARG A 73 -4.04 -3.03 19.25
C ARG A 73 -2.81 -3.92 19.17
N GLU A 74 -2.30 -4.41 20.30
CA GLU A 74 -1.16 -5.35 20.32
C GLU A 74 -1.51 -6.68 19.61
N VAL A 75 -2.74 -7.16 19.75
CA VAL A 75 -3.21 -8.35 19.03
C VAL A 75 -3.30 -8.10 17.53
N ILE A 76 -3.81 -6.95 17.10
CA ILE A 76 -3.88 -6.55 15.69
C ILE A 76 -2.47 -6.50 15.10
N GLU A 77 -1.53 -5.80 15.74
CA GLU A 77 -0.15 -5.68 15.27
C GLU A 77 0.52 -7.05 15.10
N LYS A 78 0.31 -7.95 16.05
CA LYS A 78 0.81 -9.33 15.95
C LYS A 78 0.24 -10.05 14.73
N LEU A 79 -1.08 -9.99 14.51
CA LEU A 79 -1.73 -10.67 13.40
C LEU A 79 -1.32 -10.08 12.04
N GLU A 80 -1.13 -8.77 11.95
CA GLU A 80 -0.61 -8.12 10.74
C GLU A 80 0.80 -8.60 10.42
N LYS A 81 1.69 -8.65 11.43
CA LYS A 81 3.04 -9.19 11.26
C LYS A 81 3.04 -10.65 10.81
N GLU A 82 2.17 -11.48 11.38
CA GLU A 82 2.04 -12.89 10.99
C GLU A 82 1.48 -13.04 9.56
N ARG A 83 0.51 -12.20 9.17
CA ARG A 83 -0.02 -12.13 7.80
C ARG A 83 1.07 -11.77 6.79
N ASP A 84 1.83 -10.71 7.05
CA ASP A 84 2.85 -10.19 6.13
C ASP A 84 3.99 -11.20 5.95
N ALA A 85 4.38 -11.88 7.04
CA ALA A 85 5.32 -12.99 6.98
C ALA A 85 4.78 -14.17 6.15
N LEU A 86 3.48 -14.47 6.25
CA LEU A 86 2.85 -15.52 5.45
C LEU A 86 2.80 -15.15 3.97
N GLU A 87 2.44 -13.92 3.64
CA GLU A 87 2.41 -13.41 2.26
C GLU A 87 3.80 -13.50 1.62
N THR A 88 4.84 -13.08 2.32
CA THR A 88 6.24 -13.19 1.88
C THR A 88 6.59 -14.65 1.53
N ARG A 89 6.28 -15.60 2.43
CA ARG A 89 6.55 -17.02 2.15
C ARG A 89 5.71 -17.58 1.00
N ILE A 90 4.51 -17.07 0.75
CA ILE A 90 3.70 -17.46 -0.41
C ILE A 90 4.35 -16.97 -1.69
N ILE A 91 4.82 -15.72 -1.72
CA ILE A 91 5.54 -15.14 -2.87
C ILE A 91 6.80 -15.96 -3.17
N GLU A 92 7.61 -16.28 -2.15
CA GLU A 92 8.81 -17.10 -2.29
C GLU A 92 8.49 -18.49 -2.87
N ARG A 93 7.44 -19.15 -2.37
CA ARG A 93 7.03 -20.47 -2.87
C ARG A 93 6.48 -20.40 -4.29
N ARG A 94 5.66 -19.40 -4.61
CA ARG A 94 5.19 -19.15 -5.98
C ARG A 94 6.36 -18.93 -6.93
N TYR A 95 7.35 -18.16 -6.49
CA TYR A 95 8.58 -17.95 -7.24
C TYR A 95 9.42 -19.23 -7.36
N PHE A 96 9.45 -20.09 -6.34
CA PHE A 96 10.13 -21.39 -6.38
C PHE A 96 9.50 -22.37 -7.38
N ILE A 97 8.17 -22.46 -7.40
CA ILE A 97 7.45 -23.38 -8.29
C ILE A 97 7.26 -22.84 -9.71
N SER A 98 7.54 -21.56 -9.96
CA SER A 98 7.34 -20.97 -11.27
C SER A 98 8.22 -21.67 -12.30
N ALA A 99 7.60 -22.02 -13.45
CA ALA A 99 8.30 -22.62 -14.58
C ALA A 99 9.51 -21.77 -15.04
N GLN A 100 9.49 -20.47 -14.72
CA GLN A 100 10.56 -19.54 -15.04
C GLN A 100 11.93 -19.97 -14.52
N ARG A 101 12.03 -20.70 -13.40
CA ARG A 101 13.32 -21.19 -12.86
C ARG A 101 13.85 -22.45 -13.54
N ARG A 102 12.99 -23.23 -14.22
CA ARG A 102 13.39 -24.47 -14.90
C ARG A 102 13.95 -24.22 -16.29
N ILE A 103 13.65 -23.06 -16.86
CA ILE A 103 14.13 -22.64 -18.16
C ILE A 103 15.57 -22.12 -17.97
N PRO A 104 16.58 -22.73 -18.63
CA PRO A 104 17.96 -22.24 -18.64
C PRO A 104 18.04 -20.79 -19.12
N ASN A 105 19.15 -20.09 -18.85
CA ASN A 105 19.29 -18.72 -19.32
C ASN A 105 19.28 -18.69 -20.85
N GLU A 106 19.95 -19.63 -21.49
CA GLU A 106 20.07 -19.77 -22.94
C GLU A 106 18.71 -19.76 -23.64
N ILE A 107 17.72 -20.43 -23.08
CA ILE A 107 16.36 -20.45 -23.64
C ILE A 107 15.63 -19.12 -23.41
N TRP A 108 15.83 -18.47 -22.26
CA TRP A 108 15.34 -17.10 -22.06
C TRP A 108 15.99 -16.13 -23.04
N ASP A 109 17.24 -16.36 -23.37
CA ASP A 109 18.03 -15.53 -24.27
C ASP A 109 17.47 -15.59 -25.68
N GLU A 110 17.22 -16.81 -26.18
CA GLU A 110 16.54 -17.03 -27.46
C GLU A 110 15.14 -16.38 -27.48
N ILE A 111 14.35 -16.54 -26.42
CA ILE A 111 13.01 -15.92 -26.33
C ILE A 111 13.13 -14.38 -26.35
N PHE A 112 14.07 -13.79 -25.62
CA PHE A 112 14.20 -12.34 -25.57
C PHE A 112 14.75 -11.77 -26.87
N GLU A 113 15.68 -12.46 -27.53
CA GLU A 113 16.15 -12.10 -28.86
C GLU A 113 15.02 -12.19 -29.87
N ASP A 114 14.23 -13.27 -29.87
CA ASP A 114 13.04 -13.38 -30.72
C ASP A 114 12.08 -12.22 -30.45
N VAL A 115 11.72 -11.93 -29.20
CA VAL A 115 10.79 -10.84 -28.89
C VAL A 115 11.32 -9.45 -29.24
N CYS A 116 12.61 -9.17 -29.01
CA CYS A 116 13.15 -7.81 -29.20
C CYS A 116 13.73 -7.56 -30.59
N LEU A 117 14.09 -8.61 -31.34
CA LEU A 117 14.81 -8.51 -32.61
C LEU A 117 14.06 -9.15 -33.80
N SER A 118 12.98 -9.92 -33.58
CA SER A 118 12.17 -10.46 -34.69
C SER A 118 11.25 -9.43 -35.32
N ASP A 119 10.81 -8.43 -34.54
CA ASP A 119 10.11 -7.27 -35.07
C ASP A 119 11.11 -6.20 -35.56
N ARG A 120 10.62 -5.19 -36.27
CA ARG A 120 11.47 -4.20 -36.94
C ARG A 120 12.36 -3.41 -35.98
N TYR A 121 11.89 -3.13 -34.76
CA TYR A 121 12.63 -2.38 -33.74
C TYR A 121 12.29 -2.83 -32.31
N SER A 122 13.26 -2.80 -31.39
CA SER A 122 13.04 -3.10 -29.97
C SER A 122 12.29 -1.98 -29.22
N LEU A 123 12.43 -0.75 -29.70
CA LEU A 123 11.60 0.40 -29.33
C LEU A 123 10.95 0.98 -30.58
N ALA A 124 9.62 1.04 -30.62
CA ALA A 124 8.87 1.79 -31.62
C ALA A 124 7.94 2.79 -30.93
N VAL A 125 8.13 4.07 -31.26
CA VAL A 125 7.39 5.18 -30.67
C VAL A 125 6.65 5.94 -31.77
N SER A 126 5.32 6.01 -31.63
CA SER A 126 4.43 6.77 -32.52
C SER A 126 3.37 7.52 -31.71
N ARG A 127 2.49 8.25 -32.40
CA ARG A 127 1.32 8.90 -31.79
C ARG A 127 0.38 7.89 -31.15
N ASP A 128 0.11 6.81 -31.88
CA ASP A 128 -1.02 5.93 -31.57
C ASP A 128 -0.61 4.72 -30.70
N TYR A 129 0.69 4.44 -30.59
CA TYR A 129 1.20 3.31 -29.82
C TYR A 129 2.66 3.48 -29.39
N VAL A 130 3.04 2.69 -28.38
CA VAL A 130 4.40 2.51 -27.89
C VAL A 130 4.66 1.02 -27.74
N GLU A 131 5.66 0.53 -28.44
CA GLU A 131 6.19 -0.82 -28.27
C GLU A 131 7.58 -0.71 -27.68
N ALA A 132 7.75 -1.22 -26.47
CA ALA A 132 9.01 -1.19 -25.73
C ALA A 132 9.31 -2.61 -25.24
N HIS A 133 9.73 -3.48 -26.14
CA HIS A 133 9.88 -4.92 -25.91
C HIS A 133 10.84 -5.22 -24.76
N ALA A 134 12.08 -4.72 -24.84
CA ALA A 134 13.09 -4.91 -23.79
C ALA A 134 12.65 -4.34 -22.44
N LEU A 135 12.02 -3.16 -22.43
CA LEU A 135 11.54 -2.56 -21.18
C LEU A 135 10.39 -3.37 -20.57
N THR A 136 9.45 -3.84 -21.39
CA THR A 136 8.32 -4.68 -20.95
C THR A 136 8.83 -5.97 -20.32
N LEU A 137 9.79 -6.64 -20.95
CA LEU A 137 10.43 -7.84 -20.40
C LEU A 137 11.16 -7.55 -19.07
N ALA A 138 11.86 -6.41 -18.97
CA ALA A 138 12.59 -6.02 -17.76
C ALA A 138 11.68 -5.69 -16.56
N GLN A 139 10.38 -5.46 -16.79
CA GLN A 139 9.38 -5.21 -15.75
C GLN A 139 8.73 -6.49 -15.20
N VAL A 140 8.85 -7.63 -15.88
CA VAL A 140 8.19 -8.89 -15.48
C VAL A 140 8.69 -9.40 -14.13
N CYS A 141 10.01 -9.59 -13.98
CA CYS A 141 10.60 -10.06 -12.73
C CYS A 141 12.09 -9.68 -12.62
N HIS A 142 12.67 -9.85 -11.43
CA HIS A 142 14.09 -9.57 -11.19
C HIS A 142 15.02 -10.34 -12.13
N ARG A 143 14.73 -11.62 -12.41
CA ARG A 143 15.57 -12.44 -13.30
C ARG A 143 15.55 -11.91 -14.74
N PHE A 144 14.38 -11.58 -15.28
CA PHE A 144 14.25 -11.03 -16.63
C PHE A 144 14.96 -9.69 -16.71
N ARG A 145 14.80 -8.84 -15.69
CA ARG A 145 15.53 -7.57 -15.61
C ARG A 145 17.03 -7.77 -15.70
N GLN A 146 17.59 -8.71 -14.94
CA GLN A 146 19.03 -8.99 -14.97
C GLN A 146 19.48 -9.49 -16.35
N LEU A 147 18.75 -10.43 -16.95
CA LEU A 147 19.09 -10.98 -18.26
C LEU A 147 19.00 -9.91 -19.37
N VAL A 148 17.90 -9.17 -19.42
CA VAL A 148 17.66 -8.15 -20.46
C VAL A 148 18.62 -6.97 -20.30
N LYS A 149 18.86 -6.47 -19.07
CA LYS A 149 19.87 -5.41 -18.83
C LYS A 149 21.30 -5.85 -19.10
N GLY A 150 21.59 -7.14 -18.94
CA GLY A 150 22.89 -7.72 -19.28
C GLY A 150 23.16 -7.84 -20.78
N ARG A 151 22.16 -7.56 -21.64
CA ARG A 151 22.27 -7.62 -23.09
C ARG A 151 21.98 -6.29 -23.74
N PRO A 152 23.01 -5.48 -23.99
CA PRO A 152 22.82 -4.17 -24.59
C PRO A 152 22.21 -4.22 -26.00
N LEU A 153 22.45 -5.29 -26.76
CA LEU A 153 21.86 -5.50 -28.10
C LEU A 153 20.32 -5.49 -28.09
N LEU A 154 19.68 -5.97 -27.02
CA LEU A 154 18.21 -5.97 -26.92
C LEU A 154 17.63 -4.56 -26.83
N TRP A 155 18.45 -3.54 -26.58
CA TRP A 155 18.02 -2.14 -26.44
C TRP A 155 18.48 -1.27 -27.61
N SER A 156 19.18 -1.82 -28.60
CA SER A 156 19.93 -1.02 -29.57
C SER A 156 19.16 -0.65 -30.84
N SER A 157 17.98 -1.23 -31.07
CA SER A 157 17.14 -0.95 -32.24
C SER A 157 15.95 -0.06 -31.86
N ILE A 158 15.94 1.18 -32.36
CA ILE A 158 15.01 2.24 -31.96
C ILE A 158 14.40 2.93 -33.19
N CYS A 159 13.08 3.04 -33.23
CA CYS A 159 12.34 3.80 -34.23
C CYS A 159 11.43 4.84 -33.57
N VAL A 160 11.53 6.08 -34.02
CA VAL A 160 10.74 7.20 -33.52
C VAL A 160 10.10 7.95 -34.67
N ASP A 161 8.77 8.07 -34.66
CA ASP A 161 8.02 8.98 -35.54
C ASP A 161 7.83 10.34 -34.84
N LEU A 162 8.75 11.27 -35.10
CA LEU A 162 8.76 12.58 -34.44
C LEU A 162 7.66 13.52 -34.93
N VAL A 163 7.14 13.31 -36.13
CA VAL A 163 6.17 14.24 -36.75
C VAL A 163 4.82 14.16 -36.07
N LYS A 164 4.51 13.05 -35.40
CA LYS A 164 3.18 12.79 -34.84
C LYS A 164 3.14 12.74 -33.30
N LEU A 165 4.27 12.82 -32.60
CA LEU A 165 4.29 12.76 -31.13
C LEU A 165 3.56 13.96 -30.50
N ASN A 166 2.58 13.69 -29.65
CA ASN A 166 1.87 14.67 -28.83
C ASN A 166 2.20 14.53 -27.33
N TRP A 167 3.17 13.68 -26.98
CA TRP A 167 3.61 13.40 -25.62
C TRP A 167 5.14 13.26 -25.59
N ASP A 168 5.73 13.41 -24.40
CA ASP A 168 7.18 13.38 -24.21
C ASP A 168 7.69 11.94 -24.01
N ALA A 169 8.43 11.44 -24.99
CA ALA A 169 9.06 10.11 -24.95
C ALA A 169 10.53 10.15 -24.51
N THR A 170 11.05 11.30 -24.09
CA THR A 170 12.48 11.52 -23.82
C THR A 170 13.03 10.56 -22.77
N ASP A 171 12.31 10.33 -21.67
CA ASP A 171 12.74 9.43 -20.61
C ASP A 171 12.86 7.97 -21.10
N LEU A 172 11.89 7.55 -21.92
CA LEU A 172 11.87 6.20 -22.49
C LEU A 172 13.03 5.99 -23.48
N ILE A 173 13.22 6.95 -24.39
CA ILE A 173 14.32 6.92 -25.37
C ILE A 173 15.66 6.95 -24.63
N THR A 174 15.80 7.81 -23.61
CA THR A 174 17.01 7.92 -22.80
C THR A 174 17.32 6.61 -22.08
N GLU A 175 16.30 5.92 -21.58
CA GLU A 175 16.50 4.62 -20.92
C GLU A 175 16.98 3.54 -21.89
N TYR A 176 16.47 3.53 -23.13
CA TYR A 176 16.95 2.62 -24.18
C TYR A 176 18.39 2.94 -24.60
N LEU A 177 18.70 4.21 -24.85
CA LEU A 177 20.06 4.66 -25.17
C LEU A 177 21.07 4.37 -24.05
N ARG A 178 20.64 4.47 -22.79
CA ARG A 178 21.48 4.11 -21.65
C ARG A 178 21.73 2.61 -21.59
N ALA A 179 20.68 1.82 -21.79
CA ALA A 179 20.75 0.37 -21.66
C ALA A 179 21.44 -0.32 -22.85
N SER A 180 21.47 0.31 -24.02
CA SER A 180 22.20 -0.17 -25.20
C SER A 180 23.72 -0.09 -25.05
N GLY A 181 24.24 0.64 -24.06
CA GLY A 181 25.65 0.65 -23.69
C GLY A 181 26.57 0.94 -24.89
N HIS A 182 27.39 -0.05 -25.25
CA HIS A 182 28.33 0.02 -26.38
C HIS A 182 27.87 -0.80 -27.61
N ALA A 183 26.64 -1.29 -27.63
CA ALA A 183 26.11 -1.98 -28.81
C ALA A 183 25.91 -0.99 -29.96
N ASP A 184 26.10 -1.47 -31.18
CA ASP A 184 25.80 -0.69 -32.38
C ASP A 184 24.31 -0.35 -32.40
N LEU A 185 24.02 0.94 -32.47
CA LEU A 185 22.66 1.48 -32.47
C LEU A 185 22.09 1.46 -33.90
N ASP A 186 20.92 0.87 -34.05
CA ASP A 186 20.08 0.98 -35.24
C ASP A 186 18.94 1.96 -34.94
N VAL A 187 19.09 3.21 -35.39
CA VAL A 187 18.14 4.29 -35.09
C VAL A 187 17.49 4.77 -36.38
N SER A 188 16.17 4.64 -36.46
CA SER A 188 15.37 5.19 -37.55
C SER A 188 14.46 6.31 -37.03
N ILE A 189 14.70 7.53 -37.52
CA ILE A 189 13.81 8.66 -37.27
C ILE A 189 12.92 8.82 -38.49
N GLN A 190 11.63 8.52 -38.34
CA GLN A 190 10.68 8.68 -39.42
C GLN A 190 10.09 10.09 -39.39
N CYS A 191 10.31 10.82 -40.48
CA CYS A 191 9.71 12.12 -40.76
C CYS A 191 8.86 12.02 -42.03
N ARG A 192 7.82 11.18 -42.06
CA ARG A 192 6.88 11.17 -43.20
C ARG A 192 5.70 12.09 -42.88
N GLY A 193 5.74 13.28 -43.47
CA GLY A 193 4.64 14.25 -43.52
C GLY A 193 3.46 13.77 -44.35
#